data_AF-A0A1B6JZI5-F1
#
_entry.id   AF-A0A1B6JZI5-F1
#
_cell.length_a   1.000
_cell.length_b   1.000
_cell.length_c   1.000
_cell.angle_alpha   90.00
_cell.angle_beta   90.00
_cell.angle_gamma   90.00
#
_symmetry.space_group_name_H-M   'P 1'
#
loop_
_entity.id
_entity.type
_entity.pdbx_description
1 polymer ?
#
loop_
_entity_poly.entity_id
_entity_poly.type
_entity_poly.pdbx_seq_one_letter_code
_entity_poly.pdbx_strand_id
1 'polypeptide(L)'
;FKEALVEKPCLVSLLMYHGISPDSGSPQPLYLGMVEEKLASFVYGIMSHTEPPVAHTVAYNFQETREDGEVWPGVWTPLTYLSKASAVKVLFPHTIVTLDFKEEELPPPRYCMIFDASRANEINDVIEEYNEDIMKVGFFDSMDGAVAKKVAKNLKQLEKLGPEKIKQTKMVMALAKRTSDPLLAFSQLTPLYISPDTKIGSKECDMFFPPPNVFED
;
A
#
# COMPACT_ATOMS: atom_id res chain seq x y z
N PHE A 1 -15.22 19.41 -1.81
CA PHE A 1 -14.61 18.40 -2.70
C PHE A 1 -15.44 17.12 -2.77
N LYS A 2 -15.90 16.54 -1.64
CA LYS A 2 -16.80 15.37 -1.60
C LYS A 2 -18.18 15.62 -2.22
N GLU A 3 -18.81 16.77 -1.95
CA GLU A 3 -20.13 17.12 -2.54
C GLU A 3 -20.07 17.34 -4.06
N ALA A 4 -18.98 17.90 -4.58
CA ALA A 4 -18.81 18.15 -6.01
C ALA A 4 -18.72 16.88 -6.88
N LEU A 5 -18.32 15.74 -6.29
CA LEU A 5 -18.28 14.44 -6.95
C LEU A 5 -19.61 13.68 -6.89
N VAL A 6 -20.52 14.08 -5.99
CA VAL A 6 -21.84 13.45 -5.82
C VAL A 6 -22.88 14.13 -6.71
N GLU A 7 -22.77 15.44 -6.93
CA GLU A 7 -23.70 16.20 -7.80
C GLU A 7 -23.36 16.12 -9.30
N LYS A 8 -22.13 15.77 -9.66
CA LYS A 8 -21.72 15.65 -11.06
C LYS A 8 -21.07 14.29 -11.27
N PRO A 9 -21.67 13.37 -12.05
CA PRO A 9 -20.94 12.19 -12.47
C PRO A 9 -19.68 12.69 -13.16
N CYS A 10 -18.52 12.23 -12.69
CA CYS A 10 -17.22 12.69 -13.13
C CYS A 10 -17.03 12.32 -14.61
N LEU A 11 -17.54 13.16 -15.49
CA LEU A 11 -17.31 13.18 -16.92
C LEU A 11 -15.88 13.67 -17.13
N VAL A 12 -14.93 12.74 -17.10
CA VAL A 12 -13.64 12.99 -17.76
C VAL A 12 -13.91 12.85 -19.26
N SER A 13 -14.47 13.91 -19.84
CA SER A 13 -14.55 14.08 -21.28
C SER A 13 -13.15 14.39 -21.81
N LEU A 14 -12.40 13.36 -22.17
CA LEU A 14 -11.46 13.51 -23.27
C LEU A 14 -12.20 13.07 -24.53
N LEU A 15 -12.83 14.08 -25.15
CA LEU A 15 -13.17 14.14 -26.57
C LEU A 15 -14.42 13.40 -27.04
N MET A 16 -15.57 14.02 -26.76
CA MET A 16 -16.50 14.32 -27.85
C MET A 16 -16.85 15.80 -27.78
N TYR A 17 -16.14 16.62 -28.57
CA TYR A 17 -16.55 18.00 -28.78
C TYR A 17 -17.70 18.02 -29.79
N HIS A 18 -18.93 17.94 -29.30
CA HIS A 18 -20.10 18.32 -30.10
C HIS A 18 -20.28 19.85 -30.01
N GLY A 19 -19.37 20.59 -30.63
CA GLY A 19 -19.59 22.00 -30.92
C GLY A 19 -20.55 22.16 -32.09
N ILE A 20 -21.82 21.76 -31.92
CA ILE A 20 -22.87 22.03 -32.91
C ILE A 20 -23.58 23.32 -32.46
N SER A 21 -23.15 24.45 -33.01
CA SER A 21 -24.11 25.55 -33.21
C SER A 21 -24.95 25.17 -34.43
N PRO A 22 -26.29 25.20 -34.34
CA PRO A 22 -27.18 24.71 -35.41
C PRO A 22 -27.04 25.45 -36.75
N ASP A 23 -26.26 26.54 -36.83
CA ASP A 23 -26.13 27.39 -38.01
C ASP A 23 -24.81 27.26 -38.79
N SER A 24 -23.90 26.34 -38.44
CA SER A 24 -22.64 26.15 -39.17
C SER A 24 -22.44 24.70 -39.61
N GLY A 25 -22.58 24.43 -40.91
CA GLY A 25 -22.56 23.10 -41.53
C GLY A 25 -21.23 22.34 -41.55
N SER A 26 -20.32 22.54 -40.58
CA SER A 26 -19.15 21.68 -40.39
C SER A 26 -18.57 21.82 -38.98
N PRO A 27 -18.29 20.73 -38.25
CA PRO A 27 -17.64 20.79 -36.94
C PRO A 27 -16.21 21.33 -37.08
N GLN A 28 -15.83 22.30 -36.24
CA GLN A 28 -14.46 22.81 -36.21
C GLN A 28 -13.53 21.75 -35.59
N PRO A 29 -12.36 21.44 -36.20
CA PRO A 29 -11.45 20.43 -35.69
C PRO A 29 -10.80 20.90 -34.39
N LEU A 30 -10.84 20.04 -33.35
CA LEU A 30 -10.12 20.30 -32.11
C LEU A 30 -8.65 19.94 -32.35
N TYR A 31 -7.75 20.93 -32.25
CA TYR A 31 -6.32 20.65 -32.43
C TYR A 31 -5.77 20.00 -31.16
N LEU A 32 -5.50 18.70 -31.23
CA LEU A 32 -4.96 17.89 -30.14
C LEU A 32 -3.44 17.79 -30.26
N GLY A 33 -2.76 17.64 -29.12
CA GLY A 33 -1.35 17.31 -29.11
C GLY A 33 -1.10 15.87 -29.58
N MET A 34 0.14 15.56 -29.96
CA MET A 34 0.55 14.24 -30.45
C MET A 34 0.25 13.10 -29.46
N VAL A 35 0.24 13.38 -28.15
CA VAL A 35 -0.05 12.38 -27.11
C VAL A 35 -1.55 12.08 -27.08
N GLU A 36 -2.37 13.12 -27.16
CA GLU A 36 -3.83 13.04 -27.21
C GLU A 36 -4.30 12.39 -28.51
N GLU A 37 -3.65 12.67 -29.64
CA GLU A 37 -3.90 11.99 -30.91
C GLU A 37 -3.60 10.49 -30.83
N LYS A 38 -2.48 10.10 -30.20
CA LYS A 38 -2.15 8.67 -30.01
C LYS A 38 -3.12 7.97 -29.06
N LEU A 39 -3.51 8.61 -27.97
CA LEU A 39 -4.52 8.07 -27.04
C LEU A 39 -5.89 7.95 -27.72
N ALA A 40 -6.32 8.97 -28.46
CA ALA A 40 -7.54 8.92 -29.25
C ALA A 40 -7.47 7.77 -30.27
N SER A 41 -6.33 7.59 -30.94
CA SER A 41 -6.17 6.50 -31.90
C SER A 41 -6.26 5.10 -31.28
N PHE A 42 -5.85 4.96 -30.01
CA PHE A 42 -5.94 3.71 -29.28
C PHE A 42 -7.39 3.39 -28.87
N VAL A 43 -8.16 4.41 -28.46
CA VAL A 43 -9.53 4.26 -27.97
C VAL A 43 -10.55 4.17 -29.11
N TYR A 44 -10.35 4.96 -30.16
CA TYR A 44 -11.29 5.16 -31.27
C TYR A 44 -10.83 4.54 -32.62
N GLY A 45 -9.58 4.04 -32.71
CA GLY A 45 -8.97 3.53 -33.95
C GLY A 45 -8.20 4.60 -34.73
N ILE A 46 -7.65 4.27 -35.92
CA ILE A 46 -6.83 5.19 -36.77
C ILE A 46 -7.70 6.28 -37.45
N MET A 47 -8.68 6.84 -36.75
CA MET A 47 -9.62 7.82 -37.26
C MET A 47 -9.61 9.11 -36.44
N SER A 48 -9.99 10.20 -37.10
CA SER A 48 -10.21 11.52 -36.50
C SER A 48 -11.33 11.44 -35.45
N HIS A 49 -11.16 12.15 -34.33
CA HIS A 49 -12.09 12.28 -33.19
C HIS A 49 -13.48 12.89 -33.54
N THR A 50 -13.73 13.12 -34.82
CA THR A 50 -14.93 13.72 -35.41
C THR A 50 -15.87 12.69 -36.04
N GLU A 51 -15.46 11.42 -36.10
CA GLU A 51 -16.21 10.33 -36.73
C GLU A 51 -16.69 9.31 -35.69
N PRO A 52 -17.80 8.59 -35.95
CA PRO A 52 -18.28 7.53 -35.07
C PRO A 52 -17.23 6.42 -34.90
N PRO A 53 -17.16 5.77 -33.71
CA PRO A 53 -16.12 4.79 -33.42
C PRO A 53 -16.20 3.58 -34.35
N VAL A 54 -15.04 3.09 -34.80
CA VAL A 54 -14.95 1.98 -35.77
C VAL A 54 -15.46 0.68 -35.15
N ALA A 55 -16.17 -0.13 -35.95
CA ALA A 55 -16.90 -1.33 -35.55
C ALA A 55 -16.00 -2.50 -35.13
N HIS A 56 -15.43 -2.46 -33.91
CA HIS A 56 -14.60 -3.46 -33.20
C HIS A 56 -13.72 -2.78 -32.13
N THR A 57 -13.74 -1.46 -32.07
CA THR A 57 -13.01 -0.65 -31.09
C THR A 57 -13.63 -0.71 -29.71
N VAL A 58 -12.83 -0.39 -28.68
CA VAL A 58 -13.30 -0.31 -27.30
C VAL A 58 -14.43 0.72 -27.17
N ALA A 59 -14.29 1.88 -27.84
CA ALA A 59 -15.35 2.88 -27.87
C ALA A 59 -16.67 2.32 -28.44
N TYR A 60 -16.65 1.62 -29.58
CA TYR A 60 -17.84 1.04 -30.19
C TYR A 60 -18.47 -0.10 -29.34
N ASN A 61 -17.64 -0.96 -28.76
CA ASN A 61 -18.11 -2.13 -28.02
C ASN A 61 -18.74 -1.77 -26.66
N PHE A 62 -18.31 -0.65 -26.06
CA PHE A 62 -18.76 -0.23 -24.73
C PHE A 62 -19.57 1.07 -24.74
N GLN A 63 -19.92 1.61 -25.91
CA GLN A 63 -20.79 2.78 -25.98
C GLN A 63 -22.20 2.47 -25.48
N GLU A 64 -22.84 3.45 -24.87
CA GLU A 64 -24.23 3.38 -24.43
C GLU A 64 -25.01 4.51 -25.11
N THR A 65 -26.15 4.18 -25.71
CA THR A 65 -27.06 5.17 -26.30
C THR A 65 -28.14 5.50 -25.27
N ARG A 66 -28.22 6.77 -24.87
CA ARG A 66 -29.26 7.26 -23.95
C ARG A 66 -30.60 7.41 -24.67
N GLU A 67 -31.67 7.60 -23.88
CA GLU A 67 -33.04 7.77 -24.37
C GLU A 67 -33.22 9.01 -25.28
N ASP A 68 -32.33 9.99 -25.18
CA ASP A 68 -32.26 11.20 -26.00
C ASP A 68 -31.52 11.00 -27.34
N GLY A 69 -30.98 9.80 -27.58
CA GLY A 69 -30.20 9.46 -28.77
C GLY A 69 -28.72 9.86 -28.69
N GLU A 70 -28.25 10.42 -27.57
CA GLU A 70 -26.84 10.75 -27.37
C GLU A 70 -26.02 9.47 -27.10
N VAL A 71 -24.91 9.30 -27.85
CA VAL A 71 -24.02 8.14 -27.72
C VAL A 71 -22.88 8.48 -26.78
N TRP A 72 -22.81 7.83 -25.64
CA TRP A 72 -21.74 8.03 -24.66
C TRP A 72 -20.64 6.98 -24.84
N PRO A 73 -19.36 7.36 -24.85
CA PRO A 73 -18.28 6.39 -24.90
C PRO A 73 -18.25 5.56 -23.61
N GLY A 74 -17.95 4.28 -23.74
CA GLY A 74 -17.75 3.40 -22.59
C GLY A 74 -16.52 3.78 -21.79
N VAL A 75 -16.70 4.51 -20.69
CA VAL A 75 -15.59 4.85 -19.79
C VAL A 75 -15.40 3.72 -18.78
N TRP A 76 -14.21 3.10 -18.82
CA TRP A 76 -13.81 2.16 -17.78
C TRP A 76 -13.15 2.91 -16.62
N THR A 77 -13.68 2.73 -15.41
CA THR A 77 -13.04 3.16 -14.17
C THR A 77 -12.82 1.95 -13.27
N PRO A 78 -11.67 1.84 -12.57
CA PRO A 78 -11.47 0.77 -11.61
C PRO A 78 -12.54 0.79 -10.50
N LEU A 79 -13.02 -0.39 -10.12
CA LEU A 79 -14.13 -0.53 -9.17
C LEU A 79 -13.73 -0.12 -7.74
N THR A 80 -12.55 -0.55 -7.28
CA THR A 80 -12.08 -0.28 -5.91
C THR A 80 -11.35 1.05 -5.78
N TYR A 81 -11.39 1.66 -4.59
CA TYR A 81 -10.65 2.90 -4.31
C TYR A 81 -9.14 2.69 -4.44
N LEU A 82 -8.61 1.53 -4.03
CA LEU A 82 -7.19 1.18 -4.18
C LEU A 82 -6.78 1.11 -5.65
N SER A 83 -7.61 0.49 -6.49
CA SER A 83 -7.34 0.42 -7.93
C SER A 83 -7.43 1.78 -8.61
N LYS A 84 -8.35 2.66 -8.19
CA LYS A 84 -8.43 4.04 -8.67
C LYS A 84 -7.20 4.86 -8.27
N ALA A 85 -6.78 4.79 -7.01
CA ALA A 85 -5.57 5.47 -6.53
C ALA A 85 -4.32 4.98 -7.29
N SER A 86 -4.23 3.68 -7.54
CA SER A 86 -3.16 3.08 -8.34
C SER A 86 -3.17 3.59 -9.78
N ALA A 87 -4.35 3.69 -10.42
CA ALA A 87 -4.49 4.22 -11.77
C ALA A 87 -4.07 5.70 -11.84
N VAL A 88 -4.46 6.52 -10.87
CA VAL A 88 -4.03 7.94 -10.80
C VAL A 88 -2.52 8.05 -10.61
N LYS A 89 -1.92 7.21 -9.77
CA LYS A 89 -0.46 7.15 -9.57
C LYS A 89 0.30 6.86 -10.86
N VAL A 90 -0.19 5.92 -11.66
CA VAL A 90 0.44 5.51 -12.92
C VAL A 90 0.21 6.54 -14.02
N LEU A 91 -1.03 7.05 -14.16
CA LEU A 91 -1.43 7.92 -15.26
C LEU A 91 -1.05 9.39 -15.04
N PHE A 92 -1.00 9.85 -13.79
CA PHE A 92 -0.80 11.26 -13.44
C PHE A 92 0.26 11.45 -12.33
N PRO A 93 1.52 11.04 -12.56
CA PRO A 93 2.56 11.12 -11.54
C PRO A 93 2.83 12.56 -11.06
N HIS A 94 2.72 13.56 -11.95
CA HIS A 94 2.90 14.97 -11.58
C HIS A 94 1.86 15.48 -10.57
N THR A 95 0.62 14.97 -10.65
CA THR A 95 -0.44 15.31 -9.70
C THR A 95 -0.11 14.78 -8.31
N ILE A 96 0.41 13.56 -8.21
CA ILE A 96 0.85 12.95 -6.94
C ILE A 96 1.98 13.76 -6.30
N VAL A 97 2.97 14.19 -7.09
CA VAL A 97 4.08 15.03 -6.62
C VAL A 97 3.57 16.39 -6.12
N THR A 98 2.62 17.00 -6.83
CA THR A 98 2.03 18.29 -6.44
C THR A 98 1.22 18.19 -5.14
N LEU A 99 0.63 17.02 -4.88
CA LEU A 99 -0.14 16.74 -3.67
C LEU A 99 0.75 16.38 -2.46
N ASP A 100 2.07 16.31 -2.62
CA ASP A 100 3.04 15.80 -1.63
C ASP A 100 2.58 14.48 -0.99
N PHE A 101 1.96 13.62 -1.81
CA PHE A 101 1.47 12.33 -1.32
C PHE A 101 2.66 11.41 -1.02
N LYS A 102 2.84 11.09 0.25
CA LYS A 102 3.81 10.10 0.72
C LYS A 102 3.11 8.78 0.92
N GLU A 103 3.50 7.80 0.10
CA GLU A 103 3.01 6.44 0.25
C GLU A 103 3.52 5.87 1.58
N GLU A 104 2.62 5.28 2.36
CA GLU A 104 3.01 4.57 3.57
C GLU A 104 3.77 3.30 3.15
N GLU A 105 5.08 3.27 3.42
CA GLU A 105 5.88 2.08 3.15
C GLU A 105 5.39 0.94 4.03
N LEU A 106 4.97 -0.15 3.38
CA LEU A 106 4.61 -1.36 4.10
C LEU A 106 5.85 -1.87 4.85
N PRO A 107 5.69 -2.26 6.13
CA PRO A 107 6.81 -2.83 6.87
C PRO A 107 7.31 -4.09 6.17
N PRO A 108 8.63 -4.34 6.16
CA PRO A 108 9.19 -5.51 5.52
C PRO A 108 8.61 -6.81 6.13
N PRO A 109 8.53 -7.91 5.35
CA PRO A 109 8.17 -9.22 5.88
C PRO A 109 9.08 -9.58 7.04
N ARG A 110 8.53 -10.06 8.16
CA ARG A 110 9.29 -10.27 9.39
C ARG A 110 8.90 -11.55 10.13
N TYR A 111 9.86 -12.08 10.88
CA TYR A 111 9.68 -13.19 11.81
C TYR A 111 9.58 -12.66 13.24
N CYS A 112 8.73 -13.31 14.05
CA CYS A 112 8.73 -13.13 15.50
C CYS A 112 9.63 -14.22 16.10
N MET A 113 10.59 -13.80 16.92
CA MET A 113 11.44 -14.71 17.69
C MET A 113 11.29 -14.43 19.17
N ILE A 114 11.18 -15.49 19.96
CA ILE A 114 11.05 -15.41 21.41
C ILE A 114 12.21 -16.15 22.06
N PHE A 115 12.88 -15.47 22.98
CA PHE A 115 13.98 -15.97 23.77
C PHE A 115 13.68 -15.85 25.27
N ASP A 116 14.49 -16.52 26.06
CA ASP A 116 14.48 -16.32 27.51
C ASP A 116 15.24 -15.04 27.86
N ALA A 117 14.64 -14.15 28.66
CA ALA A 117 15.27 -12.87 29.00
C ALA A 117 16.53 -13.04 29.87
N SER A 118 16.73 -14.20 30.51
CA SER A 118 17.98 -14.49 31.23
C SER A 118 19.21 -14.50 30.33
N ARG A 119 19.05 -14.76 29.02
CA ARG A 119 20.12 -14.78 28.01
C ARG A 119 20.17 -13.50 27.18
N ALA A 120 19.48 -12.43 27.61
CA ALA A 120 19.39 -11.21 26.84
C ALA A 120 20.75 -10.57 26.54
N ASN A 121 21.76 -10.72 27.41
CA ASN A 121 23.11 -10.21 27.18
C ASN A 121 23.79 -10.90 25.99
N GLU A 122 23.77 -12.24 25.94
CA GLU A 122 24.37 -13.02 24.84
C GLU A 122 23.69 -12.72 23.50
N ILE A 123 22.36 -12.54 23.52
CA ILE A 123 21.58 -12.23 22.32
C ILE A 123 21.82 -10.79 21.87
N ASN A 124 22.09 -9.87 22.81
CA ASN A 124 22.34 -8.47 22.50
C ASN A 124 23.59 -8.28 21.64
N ASP A 125 24.64 -9.09 21.85
CA ASP A 125 25.85 -9.05 21.02
C ASP A 125 25.54 -9.35 19.54
N VAL A 126 24.69 -10.34 19.28
CA VAL A 126 24.25 -10.70 17.92
C VAL A 126 23.28 -9.66 17.34
N ILE A 127 22.46 -9.03 18.19
CA ILE A 127 21.60 -7.90 17.77
C ILE A 127 22.44 -6.71 17.30
N GLU A 128 23.57 -6.44 17.95
CA GLU A 128 24.47 -5.37 17.53
C GLU A 128 25.12 -5.65 16.18
N GLU A 129 25.44 -6.92 15.87
CA GLU A 129 25.95 -7.35 14.56
C GLU A 129 24.91 -7.19 13.44
N TYR A 130 23.65 -7.56 13.68
CA TYR A 130 22.56 -7.55 12.68
C TYR A 130 21.54 -6.42 12.88
N ASN A 131 21.96 -5.29 13.44
CA ASN A 131 21.05 -4.19 13.85
C ASN A 131 20.16 -3.68 12.71
N GLU A 132 20.65 -3.69 11.46
CA GLU A 132 19.86 -3.25 10.29
C GLU A 132 18.66 -4.16 9.97
N ASP A 133 18.71 -5.42 10.40
CA ASP A 133 17.64 -6.41 10.24
C ASP A 133 16.70 -6.47 11.45
N ILE A 134 17.10 -5.92 12.59
CA ILE A 134 16.28 -5.88 13.81
C ILE A 134 15.32 -4.70 13.76
N MET A 135 14.02 -4.99 13.69
CA MET A 135 13.00 -3.93 13.65
C MET A 135 12.62 -3.45 15.05
N LYS A 136 12.35 -4.39 15.96
CA LYS A 136 11.87 -4.10 17.31
C LYS A 136 12.32 -5.19 18.27
N VAL A 137 12.65 -4.79 19.49
CA VAL A 137 12.95 -5.67 20.62
C VAL A 137 12.12 -5.22 21.81
N GLY A 138 11.63 -6.18 22.60
CA GLY A 138 10.90 -5.90 23.83
C GLY A 138 10.90 -7.08 24.77
N PHE A 139 10.62 -6.80 26.04
CA PHE A 139 10.56 -7.81 27.08
C PHE A 139 9.13 -7.90 27.61
N PHE A 140 8.61 -9.12 27.67
CA PHE A 140 7.21 -9.42 27.96
C PHE A 140 7.09 -10.51 29.02
N ASP A 141 5.98 -10.56 29.74
CA ASP A 141 5.72 -11.57 30.78
C ASP A 141 5.19 -12.91 30.24
N SER A 142 4.76 -12.93 28.98
CA SER A 142 4.17 -14.11 28.32
C SER A 142 4.69 -14.29 26.91
N MET A 143 4.57 -15.52 26.40
CA MET A 143 4.81 -15.88 25.01
C MET A 143 3.59 -15.66 24.10
N ASP A 144 2.41 -15.42 24.69
CA ASP A 144 1.18 -15.15 23.94
C ASP A 144 1.00 -13.64 23.73
N GLY A 145 1.14 -13.20 22.47
CA GLY A 145 1.01 -11.80 22.09
C GLY A 145 -0.35 -11.18 22.38
N ALA A 146 -1.42 -11.98 22.57
CA ALA A 146 -2.75 -11.47 22.89
C ALA A 146 -2.89 -11.03 24.36
N VAL A 147 -2.10 -11.62 25.27
CA VAL A 147 -2.20 -11.40 26.72
C VAL A 147 -0.93 -10.77 27.29
N ALA A 148 0.18 -10.84 26.56
CA ALA A 148 1.48 -10.36 26.99
C ALA A 148 1.48 -8.87 27.36
N LYS A 149 2.02 -8.56 28.53
CA LYS A 149 2.29 -7.19 28.98
C LYS A 149 3.76 -6.89 28.82
N LYS A 150 4.03 -5.72 28.24
CA LYS A 150 5.40 -5.24 28.08
C LYS A 150 5.99 -4.86 29.44
N VAL A 151 7.02 -5.58 29.87
CA VAL A 151 7.70 -5.41 31.16
C VAL A 151 8.85 -4.41 31.05
N ALA A 152 9.62 -4.48 29.95
CA ALA A 152 10.73 -3.57 29.70
C ALA A 152 10.88 -3.26 28.21
N LYS A 153 11.39 -2.07 27.89
CA LYS A 153 11.70 -1.66 26.52
C LYS A 153 13.13 -2.02 26.10
N ASN A 154 14.08 -1.96 27.03
CA ASN A 154 15.51 -2.11 26.74
C ASN A 154 16.19 -2.95 27.83
N LEU A 155 17.38 -3.47 27.54
CA LEU A 155 18.20 -4.27 28.46
C LEU A 155 18.45 -3.54 29.80
N LYS A 156 18.75 -2.24 29.77
CA LYS A 156 18.93 -1.41 30.99
C LYS A 156 17.69 -1.35 31.89
N GLN A 157 16.49 -1.52 31.33
CA GLN A 157 15.25 -1.60 32.11
C GLN A 157 15.02 -3.01 32.63
N LEU A 158 15.46 -4.03 31.88
CA LEU A 158 15.44 -5.42 32.31
C LEU A 158 16.33 -5.65 33.54
N GLU A 159 17.55 -5.10 33.55
CA GLU A 159 18.50 -5.24 34.67
C GLU A 159 18.00 -4.63 35.99
N LYS A 160 17.08 -3.65 35.91
CA LYS A 160 16.44 -3.07 37.08
C LYS A 160 15.35 -3.97 37.66
N LEU A 161 14.91 -4.99 36.93
CA LEU A 161 13.99 -5.99 37.43
C LEU A 161 14.78 -7.00 38.26
N GLY A 162 14.22 -7.41 39.40
CA GLY A 162 14.83 -8.44 40.22
C GLY A 162 15.01 -9.76 39.46
N PRO A 163 15.98 -10.61 39.85
CA PRO A 163 16.34 -11.83 39.13
C PRO A 163 15.18 -12.82 38.97
N GLU A 164 14.22 -12.83 39.89
CA GLU A 164 13.02 -13.67 39.77
C GLU A 164 12.10 -13.23 38.63
N LYS A 165 11.93 -11.91 38.44
CA LYS A 165 11.12 -11.38 37.33
C LYS A 165 11.81 -11.62 35.99
N ILE A 166 13.15 -11.53 35.93
CA ILE A 166 13.91 -11.78 34.70
C ILE A 166 13.67 -13.21 34.21
N LYS A 167 13.65 -14.22 35.10
CA LYS A 167 13.39 -15.62 34.72
C LYS A 167 11.99 -15.86 34.14
N GLN A 168 11.00 -15.08 34.57
CA GLN A 168 9.64 -15.15 34.05
C GLN A 168 9.45 -14.33 32.78
N THR A 169 10.38 -13.42 32.50
CA THR A 169 10.31 -12.52 31.35
C THR A 169 10.85 -13.20 30.10
N LYS A 170 10.18 -12.96 28.98
CA LYS A 170 10.57 -13.40 27.64
C LYS A 170 11.00 -12.21 26.81
N MET A 171 12.05 -12.40 26.04
CA MET A 171 12.55 -11.41 25.10
C MET A 171 11.93 -11.71 23.73
N VAL A 172 11.18 -10.77 23.19
CA VAL A 172 10.53 -10.88 21.89
C VAL A 172 11.22 -9.94 20.92
N MET A 173 11.53 -10.44 19.73
CA MET A 173 12.23 -9.71 18.69
C MET A 173 11.50 -9.86 17.35
N ALA A 174 11.34 -8.74 16.66
CA ALA A 174 10.86 -8.68 15.29
C ALA A 174 12.06 -8.57 14.34
N LEU A 175 12.32 -9.63 13.58
CA LEU A 175 13.43 -9.73 12.64
C LEU A 175 12.92 -9.56 11.20
N ALA A 176 13.43 -8.58 10.46
CA ALA A 176 13.11 -8.40 9.05
C ALA A 176 13.73 -9.53 8.20
N LYS A 177 12.98 -10.03 7.24
CA LYS A 177 13.45 -10.99 6.24
C LYS A 177 14.05 -10.23 5.06
N ARG A 178 15.29 -9.76 5.21
CA ARG A 178 16.08 -9.24 4.08
C ARG A 178 16.99 -10.32 3.51
N THR A 179 17.77 -10.96 4.39
CA THR A 179 18.68 -12.07 4.08
C THR A 179 18.40 -13.26 5.00
N SER A 180 19.02 -14.41 4.73
CA SER A 180 18.85 -15.62 5.55
C SER A 180 19.85 -15.71 6.70
N ASP A 181 20.92 -14.93 6.68
CA ASP A 181 22.01 -15.01 7.65
C ASP A 181 21.58 -14.64 9.08
N PRO A 182 20.84 -13.53 9.31
CA PRO A 182 20.37 -13.17 10.65
C PRO A 182 19.46 -14.26 11.22
N LEU A 183 18.53 -14.77 10.41
CA LEU A 183 17.60 -15.83 10.81
C LEU A 183 18.37 -17.07 11.28
N LEU A 184 19.42 -17.46 10.55
CA LEU A 184 20.24 -18.61 10.89
C LEU A 184 21.06 -18.36 12.18
N ALA A 185 21.69 -17.19 12.31
CA ALA A 185 22.46 -16.80 13.49
C ALA A 185 21.59 -16.84 14.76
N PHE A 186 20.41 -16.22 14.73
CA PHE A 186 19.49 -16.22 15.87
C PHE A 186 18.91 -17.61 16.17
N SER A 187 18.75 -18.47 15.16
CA SER A 187 18.28 -19.84 15.37
C SER A 187 19.29 -20.69 16.15
N GLN A 188 20.59 -20.39 16.05
CA GLN A 188 21.64 -21.08 16.81
C GLN A 188 21.63 -20.70 18.31
N LEU A 189 21.05 -19.55 18.66
CA LEU A 189 20.90 -19.09 20.04
C LEU A 189 19.77 -19.80 20.82
N THR A 190 19.22 -20.88 20.26
CA THR A 190 18.17 -21.70 20.88
C THR A 190 16.95 -20.84 21.31
N PRO A 191 16.23 -20.23 20.35
CA PRO A 191 14.98 -19.54 20.65
C PRO A 191 13.96 -20.50 21.24
N LEU A 192 13.09 -19.98 22.10
CA LEU A 192 11.91 -20.69 22.60
C LEU A 192 10.85 -20.84 21.51
N TYR A 193 10.80 -19.87 20.60
CA TYR A 193 9.86 -19.86 19.49
C TYR A 193 10.42 -19.06 18.31
N ILE A 194 10.13 -19.54 17.10
CA ILE A 194 10.33 -18.83 15.84
C ILE A 194 9.03 -18.97 15.05
N SER A 195 8.52 -17.87 14.50
CA SER A 195 7.35 -17.94 13.62
C SER A 195 7.62 -18.87 12.43
N PRO A 196 6.67 -19.71 12.04
CA PRO A 196 6.84 -20.66 10.93
C PRO A 196 6.97 -19.97 9.56
N ASP A 197 6.34 -18.80 9.39
CA ASP A 197 6.42 -18.00 8.17
C ASP A 197 6.33 -16.49 8.49
N THR A 198 6.62 -15.66 7.49
CA THR A 198 6.60 -14.20 7.63
C THR A 198 5.21 -13.59 7.73
N LYS A 199 4.16 -14.28 7.30
CA LYS A 199 2.77 -13.79 7.40
C LYS A 199 2.28 -13.92 8.84
N ILE A 200 2.51 -15.09 9.44
CA ILE A 200 2.24 -15.36 10.85
C ILE A 200 3.15 -14.48 11.72
N GLY A 201 4.45 -14.42 11.41
CA GLY A 201 5.39 -13.58 12.15
C GLY A 201 5.03 -12.10 12.14
N SER A 202 4.52 -11.57 11.02
CA SER A 202 4.04 -10.19 10.96
C SER A 202 2.86 -9.96 11.90
N LYS A 203 1.87 -10.87 11.91
CA LYS A 203 0.71 -10.78 12.82
C LYS A 203 1.11 -10.87 14.28
N GLU A 204 1.99 -11.81 14.63
CA GLU A 204 2.50 -11.96 15.99
C GLU A 204 3.29 -10.72 16.43
N CYS A 205 4.13 -10.18 15.54
CA CYS A 205 4.84 -8.93 15.80
C CYS A 205 3.87 -7.76 16.04
N ASP A 206 2.74 -7.70 15.33
CA ASP A 206 1.73 -6.65 15.54
C ASP A 206 0.99 -6.81 16.87
N MET A 207 0.80 -8.04 17.35
CA MET A 207 0.24 -8.30 18.68
C MET A 207 1.18 -7.82 19.80
N PHE A 208 2.48 -8.12 19.69
CA PHE A 208 3.47 -7.67 20.69
C PHE A 208 3.86 -6.20 20.56
N PHE A 209 3.87 -5.67 19.34
CA PHE A 209 4.33 -4.32 19.04
C PHE A 209 3.29 -3.58 18.19
N PRO A 210 2.12 -3.26 18.78
CA PRO A 210 1.04 -2.59 18.05
C PRO A 210 1.54 -1.29 17.42
N PRO A 211 1.03 -0.93 16.23
CA PRO A 211 1.33 0.35 15.62
C PRO A 211 0.86 1.48 16.55
N PRO A 212 1.53 2.65 16.54
CA PRO A 212 1.03 3.82 17.25
C PRO A 212 -0.39 4.13 16.74
N ASN A 213 -1.35 4.30 17.66
CA ASN A 213 -2.71 4.70 17.29
C ASN A 213 -2.64 6.07 16.61
N VAL A 214 -2.86 6.10 15.29
CA VAL A 214 -2.86 7.33 14.48
C VAL A 214 -4.07 8.23 14.77
N PHE A 215 -4.90 7.88 15.78
CA PHE A 215 -6.12 8.57 16.17
C PHE A 215 -6.08 9.19 17.57
N GLU A 216 -4.93 9.13 18.26
CA GLU A 216 -4.69 9.93 19.48
C GLU A 216 -3.72 11.06 19.14
N ASP A 217 -4.25 12.10 18.49
CA ASP A 217 -3.84 13.51 18.57
C ASP A 217 -4.97 14.41 18.03
#